data_AF-A0A1Y2JEF7-F1
#
_entry.id   AF-A0A1Y2JEF7-F1
#
_cell.length_a   1.000
_cell.length_b   1.000
_cell.length_c   1.000
_cell.angle_alpha   90.00
_cell.angle_beta   90.00
_cell.angle_gamma   90.00
#
_symmetry.space_group_name_H-M   'P 1'
#
loop_
_entity.id
_entity.type
_entity.pdbx_description
1 polymer ?
#
loop_
_entity_poly.entity_id
_entity_poly.type
_entity_poly.pdbx_seq_one_letter_code
_entity_poly.pdbx_strand_id
1 'polypeptide(L)'
;MPRRSISPAWGVSLCLLLATAWSAPSFSQGTPEQRAACTPDVFRLCSAFIPNADDITICLRERSSELSDTCRQVIQVDIPQIPGARDSNSTRKRPTR
;
A
#
# COMPACT_ATOMS: atom_id res chain seq x y z
N MET A 1 -13.36 18.76 50.17
CA MET A 1 -14.19 19.72 49.42
C MET A 1 -13.45 21.05 49.29
N PRO A 2 -12.91 21.39 48.11
CA PRO A 2 -12.78 22.78 47.68
C PRO A 2 -13.58 23.01 46.40
N ARG A 3 -14.49 23.98 46.50
CA ARG A 3 -15.29 24.58 45.42
C ARG A 3 -14.46 25.72 44.82
N ARG A 4 -14.18 25.69 43.51
CA ARG A 4 -13.60 26.77 42.68
C ARG A 4 -13.44 26.19 41.26
N SER A 5 -13.80 26.83 40.17
CA SER A 5 -14.44 28.11 39.88
C SER A 5 -14.70 28.04 38.37
N ILE A 6 -15.95 28.15 37.92
CA ILE A 6 -16.28 28.26 36.50
C ILE A 6 -16.05 29.72 36.11
N SER A 7 -15.13 30.00 35.18
CA SER A 7 -15.06 31.29 34.50
C SER A 7 -14.75 31.12 33.00
N PRO A 8 -15.35 31.97 32.14
CA PRO A 8 -15.61 31.70 30.73
C PRO A 8 -14.56 32.34 29.82
N ALA A 9 -14.06 31.59 28.84
CA ALA A 9 -13.28 32.15 27.74
C ALA A 9 -13.54 31.37 26.44
N TRP A 10 -14.82 31.26 26.09
CA TRP A 10 -15.35 30.91 24.77
C TRP A 10 -14.99 31.97 23.70
N GLY A 11 -13.73 32.40 23.64
CA GLY A 11 -13.26 33.46 22.73
C GLY A 11 -12.15 33.04 21.77
N VAL A 12 -11.50 31.90 22.03
CA VAL A 12 -10.36 31.43 21.20
C VAL A 12 -10.77 30.24 20.31
N SER A 13 -12.03 29.78 20.41
CA SER A 13 -12.50 28.54 19.79
C SER A 13 -13.01 28.68 18.34
N LEU A 14 -12.96 29.86 17.71
CA LEU A 14 -13.58 30.09 16.38
C LEU A 14 -12.59 30.42 15.23
N CYS A 15 -11.30 30.68 15.51
CA CYS A 15 -10.33 31.02 14.44
C CYS A 15 -9.40 29.86 14.02
N LEU A 16 -9.46 28.70 14.65
CA LEU A 16 -8.68 27.52 14.24
C LEU A 16 -9.45 26.60 13.27
N LEU A 17 -10.39 27.15 12.48
CA LEU A 17 -11.29 26.42 11.60
C LEU A 17 -10.85 26.36 10.12
N LEU A 18 -9.61 26.74 9.76
CA LEU A 18 -9.18 26.76 8.34
C LEU A 18 -7.78 26.19 8.04
N ALA A 19 -7.22 25.32 8.89
CA ALA A 19 -5.96 24.66 8.59
C ALA A 19 -6.17 23.22 8.10
N THR A 20 -6.15 23.10 6.76
CA THR A 20 -5.66 21.93 5.98
C THR A 20 -6.38 20.59 6.15
N ALA A 21 -7.55 20.46 5.53
CA ALA A 21 -8.02 19.15 5.05
C ALA A 21 -7.32 18.83 3.71
N TRP A 22 -6.04 18.46 3.77
CA TRP A 22 -5.34 17.85 2.64
C TRP A 22 -5.81 16.40 2.54
N SER A 23 -6.81 16.14 1.70
CA SER A 23 -7.16 14.78 1.31
C SER A 23 -6.01 14.22 0.46
N ALA A 24 -5.12 13.45 1.07
CA ALA A 24 -4.10 12.71 0.33
C ALA A 24 -4.81 11.62 -0.51
N PRO A 25 -4.53 11.50 -1.82
CA PRO A 25 -5.05 10.39 -2.60
C PRO A 25 -4.41 9.10 -2.08
N SER A 26 -5.22 8.20 -1.52
CA SER A 26 -4.76 6.87 -1.09
C SER A 26 -4.59 5.97 -2.31
N PHE A 27 -3.44 6.06 -2.98
CA PHE A 27 -3.02 5.08 -3.97
C PHE A 27 -2.49 3.82 -3.26
N SER A 28 -3.37 3.06 -2.61
CA SER A 28 -3.03 1.82 -1.89
C SER A 28 -3.23 0.56 -2.75
N GLN A 29 -3.27 0.71 -4.06
CA GLN A 29 -3.28 -0.44 -4.97
C GLN A 29 -1.91 -0.43 -5.63
N GLY A 30 -1.07 -1.42 -5.32
CA GLY A 30 0.35 -1.51 -5.67
C GLY A 30 0.70 -1.04 -7.09
N THR A 31 2.00 -0.78 -7.31
CA THR A 31 2.51 -0.18 -8.55
C THR A 31 2.03 -0.96 -9.79
N PRO A 32 1.88 -0.31 -10.96
CA PRO A 32 1.48 -1.00 -12.18
C PRO A 32 2.40 -2.19 -12.51
N GLU A 33 3.68 -2.10 -12.14
CA GLU A 33 4.65 -3.18 -12.30
C GLU A 33 4.38 -4.36 -11.37
N GLN A 34 4.04 -4.10 -10.10
CA GLN A 34 3.61 -5.12 -9.14
C GLN A 34 2.37 -5.86 -9.62
N ARG A 35 1.39 -5.13 -10.18
CA ARG A 35 0.19 -5.74 -10.75
C ARG A 35 0.54 -6.62 -11.95
N ALA A 36 1.39 -6.14 -12.85
CA ALA A 36 1.82 -6.90 -14.02
C ALA A 36 2.50 -8.24 -13.64
N ALA A 37 3.28 -8.26 -12.56
CA ALA A 37 3.89 -9.48 -12.03
C ALA A 37 2.85 -10.49 -11.51
N CYS A 38 1.74 -10.01 -10.95
CA CYS A 38 0.65 -10.84 -10.41
C CYS A 38 -0.45 -11.17 -11.44
N THR A 39 -0.53 -10.45 -12.56
CA THR A 39 -1.50 -10.68 -13.63
C THR A 39 -1.67 -12.15 -14.04
N PRO A 40 -0.60 -12.94 -14.33
CA PRO A 40 -0.78 -14.33 -14.75
C PRO A 40 -1.40 -15.21 -13.65
N ASP A 41 -1.08 -14.96 -12.38
CA ASP A 41 -1.64 -15.67 -11.24
C ASP A 41 -3.11 -15.28 -11.01
N VAL A 42 -3.44 -13.98 -11.13
CA VAL A 42 -4.82 -13.49 -11.02
C VAL A 42 -5.71 -14.15 -12.08
N PHE A 43 -5.27 -14.20 -13.34
CA PHE A 43 -6.07 -14.83 -14.39
C PHE A 43 -6.25 -16.34 -14.20
N ARG A 44 -5.29 -17.03 -13.59
CA ARG A 44 -5.38 -18.48 -13.34
C ARG A 44 -6.19 -18.83 -12.10
N LEU A 45 -6.00 -18.10 -11.00
CA LEU A 45 -6.51 -18.45 -9.67
C LEU A 45 -7.70 -17.59 -9.24
N CYS A 46 -7.71 -16.31 -9.63
CA CYS A 46 -8.63 -15.28 -9.11
C CYS A 46 -9.45 -14.59 -10.22
N SER A 47 -9.61 -15.21 -11.40
CA SER A 47 -10.28 -14.59 -12.56
C SER A 47 -11.75 -14.24 -12.31
N ALA A 48 -12.40 -14.92 -11.36
CA ALA A 48 -13.76 -14.63 -10.93
C ALA A 48 -13.93 -13.25 -10.29
N PHE A 49 -12.84 -12.64 -9.81
CA PHE A 49 -12.85 -11.37 -9.08
C PHE A 49 -12.46 -10.17 -9.96
N ILE A 50 -12.10 -10.38 -11.23
CA ILE A 50 -11.86 -9.28 -12.17
C ILE A 50 -13.20 -8.58 -12.46
N PRO A 51 -13.31 -7.24 -12.33
CA PRO A 51 -12.24 -6.22 -12.23
C PRO A 51 -11.98 -5.64 -10.82
N ASN A 52 -12.51 -6.25 -9.75
CA ASN A 52 -12.39 -5.74 -8.40
C ASN A 52 -11.00 -6.00 -7.81
N ALA A 53 -10.15 -4.98 -7.78
CA ALA A 53 -8.78 -5.11 -7.29
C ALA A 53 -8.68 -5.44 -5.78
N ASP A 54 -9.67 -5.06 -4.96
CA ASP A 54 -9.71 -5.41 -3.54
C ASP A 54 -9.93 -6.91 -3.35
N ASP A 55 -10.97 -7.46 -3.99
CA ASP A 55 -11.27 -8.89 -3.99
C ASP A 55 -10.11 -9.71 -4.57
N ILE A 56 -9.46 -9.22 -5.63
CA ILE A 56 -8.25 -9.85 -6.18
C ILE A 56 -7.15 -9.91 -5.12
N THR A 57 -6.91 -8.83 -4.38
CA THR A 57 -5.87 -8.78 -3.33
C THR A 57 -6.20 -9.75 -2.19
N ILE A 58 -7.47 -9.90 -1.84
CA ILE A 58 -7.91 -10.91 -0.86
C ILE A 58 -7.65 -12.32 -1.40
N CYS A 59 -8.12 -12.62 -2.62
CA CYS A 59 -7.94 -13.93 -3.25
C CYS A 59 -6.45 -14.30 -3.37
N LEU A 60 -5.60 -13.35 -3.78
CA LEU A 60 -4.15 -13.59 -3.88
C LEU A 60 -3.52 -13.86 -2.51
N ARG A 61 -3.97 -13.20 -1.43
CA ARG A 61 -3.48 -13.49 -0.07
C ARG A 61 -3.90 -14.88 0.40
N GLU A 62 -5.13 -15.29 0.14
CA GLU A 62 -5.62 -16.64 0.46
C GLU A 62 -4.89 -17.72 -0.35
N ARG A 63 -4.65 -17.46 -1.63
CA ARG A 63 -3.94 -18.35 -2.55
C ARG A 63 -2.45 -18.13 -2.57
N SER A 64 -1.90 -17.47 -1.55
CA SER A 64 -0.48 -17.16 -1.46
C SER A 64 0.41 -18.37 -1.68
N SER A 65 -0.04 -19.59 -1.32
CA SER A 65 0.67 -20.87 -1.53
C SER A 65 0.71 -21.37 -2.98
N GLU A 66 -0.22 -20.94 -3.84
CA GLU A 66 -0.33 -21.32 -5.25
C GLU A 66 0.24 -20.25 -6.20
N LEU A 67 0.57 -19.06 -5.68
CA LEU A 67 1.16 -17.98 -6.48
C LEU A 67 2.58 -18.28 -6.94
N SER A 68 2.92 -17.76 -8.11
CA SER A 68 4.31 -17.61 -8.56
C SER A 68 5.18 -16.86 -7.55
N ASP A 69 6.44 -17.23 -7.44
CA ASP A 69 7.42 -16.63 -6.52
C ASP A 69 7.49 -15.11 -6.67
N THR A 70 7.40 -14.60 -7.91
CA THR A 70 7.46 -13.17 -8.20
C THR A 70 6.25 -12.42 -7.61
N CYS A 71 5.03 -12.93 -7.81
CA CYS A 71 3.82 -12.30 -7.27
C CYS A 71 3.76 -12.42 -5.75
N ARG A 72 4.20 -13.56 -5.21
CA ARG A 72 4.27 -13.80 -3.77
C ARG A 72 5.19 -12.80 -3.06
N GLN A 73 6.36 -12.51 -3.64
CA GLN A 73 7.26 -11.48 -3.13
C GLN A 73 6.60 -10.09 -3.14
N VAL A 74 5.86 -9.77 -4.19
CA VAL A 74 5.16 -8.47 -4.31
C VAL A 74 4.13 -8.28 -3.20
N ILE A 75 3.28 -9.28 -2.95
CA ILE A 75 2.22 -9.20 -1.93
C ILE A 75 2.79 -9.20 -0.52
N GLN A 76 3.93 -9.88 -0.29
CA GLN A 76 4.64 -9.84 0.98
C GLN A 76 5.35 -8.49 1.23
N VAL A 77 5.70 -7.77 0.15
CA VAL A 77 6.43 -6.48 0.19
C VAL A 77 5.48 -5.28 0.18
N ASP A 78 4.15 -5.47 0.12
CA ASP A 78 3.13 -4.41 0.28
C ASP A 78 3.05 -3.85 1.73
N ILE A 79 4.18 -3.82 2.45
CA ILE A 79 4.45 -2.96 3.59
C ILE A 79 5.09 -1.69 3.00
N PRO A 80 4.62 -0.48 3.35
CA PRO A 80 4.71 0.73 2.54
C PRO A 80 6.09 0.99 1.91
N GLN A 81 6.09 0.95 0.57
CA GLN A 81 6.91 1.74 -0.36
C GLN A 81 8.41 1.80 -0.04
N ILE A 82 9.18 0.81 -0.52
CA ILE A 82 10.52 1.10 -1.03
C ILE A 82 10.46 0.99 -2.55
N PRO A 83 10.44 2.12 -3.28
CA PRO A 83 10.60 2.10 -4.72
C PRO A 83 11.96 1.53 -5.08
N GLY A 84 11.96 0.44 -5.85
CA GLY A 84 12.95 0.23 -6.90
C GLY A 84 14.43 0.12 -6.51
N ALA A 85 14.76 -0.46 -5.36
CA ALA A 85 16.14 -0.83 -5.04
C ALA A 85 16.31 -2.34 -4.86
N ARG A 86 15.82 -3.13 -5.80
CA ARG A 86 16.35 -4.48 -6.06
C ARG A 86 16.97 -4.57 -7.45
N ASP A 87 18.25 -4.21 -7.44
CA ASP A 87 19.36 -4.84 -8.16
C ASP A 87 19.28 -5.01 -9.69
N SER A 88 19.70 -3.96 -10.41
CA SER A 88 20.50 -4.12 -11.65
C SER A 88 21.92 -4.65 -11.38
N ASN A 89 22.15 -5.45 -10.34
CA ASN A 89 23.44 -6.11 -10.13
C ASN A 89 23.69 -7.28 -11.12
N SER A 90 22.80 -7.48 -12.11
CA SER A 90 23.03 -8.41 -13.22
C SER A 90 23.97 -7.87 -14.32
N THR A 91 24.46 -6.62 -14.24
CA THR A 91 25.36 -6.03 -15.26
C THR A 91 26.75 -5.64 -14.73
N ARG A 92 27.09 -5.97 -13.46
CA ARG A 92 28.47 -5.90 -12.97
C ARG A 92 28.94 -7.27 -12.48
N LYS A 93 29.74 -7.92 -13.33
CA LYS A 93 30.81 -8.90 -13.04
C LYS A 93 30.62 -10.28 -13.68
N ARG A 94 31.06 -10.37 -14.94
CA ARG A 94 32.11 -11.35 -15.28
C ARG A 94 33.35 -10.61 -15.80
N PRO A 95 34.32 -10.24 -14.94
CA PRO A 95 35.68 -10.04 -15.38
C PRO A 95 36.30 -11.44 -15.53
N THR A 96 36.65 -11.85 -16.74
CA THR A 96 37.45 -13.06 -16.92
C THR A 96 38.41 -12.86 -18.09
N ARG A 97 39.62 -12.44 -17.69
CA ARG A 97 40.93 -12.51 -18.35
C ARG A 97 41.20 -11.59 -19.55
#